data_AF-A0A437AHJ4-F1
#
_entry.id   AF-A0A437AHJ4-F1
#
_cell.length_a   1.000
_cell.length_b   1.000
_cell.length_c   1.000
_cell.angle_alpha   90.00
_cell.angle_beta   90.00
_cell.angle_gamma   90.00
#
_symmetry.space_group_name_H-M   'P 1'
#
loop_
_entity.id
_entity.type
_entity.pdbx_description
1 polymer ?
#
loop_
_entity_poly.entity_id
_entity_poly.type
_entity_poly.pdbx_seq_one_letter_code
_entity_poly.pdbx_strand_id
1 'polypeptide(L)'
;MSNENKSIFYLLTKGYSKKITSITNLNKHLLPMKYEAVLWYDKSVILLKDNTPSFKIENPVNITKAKQIINNILEDKLKDFCSETMEYLIRNNWVEKIGQEYFITKRFMVQFEDYLLKSGNFFRCRYCSFAVKSKSYHDFCNDKYMRGYKQRESSLK
;
A
#
# COMPACT_ATOMS: atom_id res chain seq x y z
N MET A 1 7.93 1.22 27.27
CA MET A 1 7.34 0.50 26.10
C MET A 1 8.44 -0.19 25.31
N SER A 2 8.26 -1.48 24.99
CA SER A 2 9.17 -2.21 24.09
C SER A 2 9.19 -1.60 22.68
N ASN A 3 10.27 -1.83 21.93
CA ASN A 3 10.37 -1.39 20.52
C ASN A 3 9.25 -1.97 19.63
N GLU A 4 8.75 -3.15 19.99
CA GLU A 4 7.64 -3.81 19.30
C GLU A 4 6.30 -3.10 19.56
N ASN A 5 5.99 -2.78 20.82
CA ASN A 5 4.77 -2.05 21.17
C ASN A 5 4.71 -0.67 20.50
N LYS A 6 5.87 0.00 20.35
CA LYS A 6 5.96 1.24 19.57
C LYS A 6 5.59 1.01 18.10
N SER A 7 6.10 -0.06 17.49
CA SER A 7 5.85 -0.37 16.08
C SER A 7 4.38 -0.71 15.82
N ILE A 8 3.76 -1.50 16.70
CA ILE A 8 2.32 -1.81 16.65
C ILE A 8 1.50 -0.53 16.81
N PHE A 9 1.81 0.32 17.78
CA PHE A 9 1.12 1.59 17.99
C PHE A 9 1.20 2.50 16.75
N TYR A 10 2.38 2.65 16.14
CA TYR A 10 2.55 3.43 14.91
C TYR A 10 1.73 2.84 13.76
N LEU A 11 1.73 1.52 13.59
CA LEU A 11 0.92 0.88 12.54
C LEU A 11 -0.57 1.13 12.75
N LEU A 12 -1.09 0.95 13.97
CA LEU A 12 -2.52 1.15 14.28
C LEU A 12 -2.95 2.62 14.14
N THR A 13 -2.06 3.58 14.41
CA THR A 13 -2.40 5.01 14.38
C THR A 13 -2.11 5.70 13.05
N LYS A 14 -1.09 5.26 12.31
CA LYS A 14 -0.64 5.89 11.05
C LYS A 14 -0.88 5.01 9.82
N GLY A 15 -1.11 3.72 10.01
CA GLY A 15 -1.28 2.76 8.93
C GLY A 15 0.01 2.29 8.26
N TYR A 16 1.17 2.78 8.68
CA TYR A 16 2.48 2.37 8.16
C TYR A 16 3.63 2.64 9.14
N SER A 17 4.78 2.00 8.91
CA SER A 17 6.02 2.21 9.64
C SER A 17 7.23 2.04 8.73
N LYS A 18 8.14 3.03 8.70
CA LYS A 18 9.45 2.93 8.01
C LYS A 18 10.47 2.10 8.80
N LYS A 19 10.21 1.82 10.08
CA LYS A 19 11.09 1.00 10.90
C LYS A 19 10.81 -0.47 10.60
N ILE A 20 11.70 -1.08 9.82
CA ILE A 20 11.58 -2.50 9.46
C ILE A 20 11.90 -3.36 10.70
N THR A 21 10.94 -4.20 11.07
CA THR A 21 11.04 -5.18 12.15
C THR A 21 10.47 -6.52 11.68
N SER A 22 10.51 -7.54 12.53
CA SER A 22 9.96 -8.85 12.21
C SER A 22 8.44 -8.77 11.99
N ILE A 23 8.00 -8.91 10.73
CA ILE A 23 6.57 -8.97 10.35
C ILE A 23 5.88 -10.11 11.10
N THR A 24 6.55 -11.27 11.21
CA THR A 24 6.01 -12.44 11.91
C THR A 24 5.66 -12.11 13.35
N ASN A 25 6.49 -11.34 14.05
CA ASN A 25 6.21 -10.92 15.42
C ASN A 25 5.05 -9.92 15.47
N LEU A 26 5.07 -8.90 14.60
CA LEU A 26 3.96 -7.95 14.49
C LEU A 26 2.61 -8.66 14.26
N ASN A 27 2.59 -9.63 13.34
CA ASN A 27 1.36 -10.36 12.97
C ASN A 27 0.85 -11.29 14.08
N LYS A 28 1.68 -11.76 15.00
CA LYS A 28 1.19 -12.46 16.20
C LYS A 28 0.24 -11.61 17.04
N HIS A 29 0.45 -10.29 17.04
CA HIS A 29 -0.39 -9.33 17.76
C HIS A 29 -1.51 -8.76 16.89
N LEU A 30 -1.24 -8.46 15.62
CA LEU A 30 -2.19 -7.78 14.73
C LEU A 30 -3.31 -8.70 14.22
N LEU A 31 -3.01 -9.97 13.88
CA LEU A 31 -3.99 -10.88 13.30
C LEU A 31 -5.19 -11.16 14.22
N PRO A 32 -5.01 -11.36 15.54
CA PRO A 32 -6.13 -11.44 16.49
C PRO A 32 -7.08 -10.22 16.44
N MET A 33 -6.53 -9.03 16.16
CA MET A 33 -7.28 -7.78 16.01
C MET A 33 -7.82 -7.57 14.58
N LYS A 34 -7.74 -8.58 13.72
CA LYS A 34 -8.11 -8.53 12.30
C LYS A 34 -7.27 -7.55 11.47
N TYR A 35 -6.05 -7.28 11.89
CA TYR A 35 -5.07 -6.52 11.12
C TYR A 35 -3.89 -7.40 10.68
N GLU A 36 -3.18 -6.95 9.65
CA GLU A 36 -1.99 -7.61 9.14
C GLU A 36 -0.92 -6.57 8.78
N ALA A 37 0.29 -6.76 9.29
CA ALA A 37 1.48 -6.07 8.83
C ALA A 37 1.97 -6.73 7.53
N VAL A 38 2.14 -5.90 6.49
CA VAL A 38 2.61 -6.30 5.16
C VAL A 38 3.86 -5.49 4.84
N LEU A 39 4.98 -6.15 4.56
CA LEU A 39 6.18 -5.47 4.08
C LEU A 39 6.04 -5.19 2.58
N TRP A 40 6.23 -3.93 2.21
CA TRP A 40 6.18 -3.52 0.81
C TRP A 40 7.28 -4.19 -0.02
N TYR A 41 7.05 -4.41 -1.32
CA TYR A 41 7.93 -5.23 -2.17
C TYR A 41 9.39 -4.73 -2.22
N ASP A 42 9.61 -3.42 -2.08
CA ASP A 42 10.94 -2.79 -2.08
C ASP A 42 11.61 -2.78 -0.70
N LYS A 43 10.94 -3.32 0.33
CA LYS A 43 11.34 -3.36 1.75
C LYS A 43 11.49 -2.00 2.43
N SER A 44 10.98 -0.92 1.84
CA SER A 44 11.09 0.44 2.40
C SER A 44 10.13 0.72 3.56
N VAL A 45 9.03 -0.03 3.68
CA VAL A 45 7.97 0.27 4.63
C VAL A 45 7.14 -0.97 4.97
N ILE A 46 6.67 -1.03 6.21
CA ILE A 46 5.63 -1.96 6.67
C ILE A 46 4.30 -1.22 6.67
N LEU A 47 3.28 -1.83 6.09
CA LEU A 47 1.94 -1.29 5.91
C LEU A 47 0.95 -2.07 6.78
N LEU A 48 -0.04 -1.39 7.34
CA LEU A 48 -1.14 -2.03 8.05
C LEU A 48 -2.30 -2.26 7.09
N LYS A 49 -2.67 -3.53 6.92
CA LYS A 49 -3.86 -3.98 6.21
C LYS A 49 -4.94 -4.36 7.22
N ASP A 50 -6.15 -3.86 7.01
CA ASP A 50 -7.35 -4.26 7.73
C ASP A 50 -8.01 -5.44 7.00
N ASN A 51 -8.15 -6.56 7.71
CA ASN A 51 -8.76 -7.79 7.24
C ASN A 51 -10.19 -7.96 7.77
N THR A 52 -10.78 -6.91 8.34
CA THR A 52 -12.19 -6.90 8.76
C THR A 52 -13.10 -7.00 7.53
N PRO A 53 -14.10 -7.91 7.52
CA PRO A 53 -15.08 -7.97 6.43
C PRO A 53 -15.78 -6.63 6.26
N SER A 54 -15.96 -6.20 5.01
CA SER A 54 -16.39 -4.87 4.56
C SER A 54 -17.77 -4.37 5.04
N PHE A 55 -18.43 -5.06 5.98
CA PHE A 55 -19.79 -4.76 6.45
C PHE A 55 -19.89 -3.85 7.67
N LYS A 56 -18.79 -3.34 8.23
CA LYS A 56 -18.81 -2.62 9.53
C LYS A 56 -18.10 -1.25 9.57
N ILE A 57 -17.92 -0.59 8.43
CA ILE A 57 -17.36 0.76 8.45
C ILE A 57 -18.50 1.75 8.21
N GLU A 58 -19.05 2.29 9.31
CA GLU A 58 -19.72 3.60 9.30
C GLU A 58 -18.68 4.61 8.82
N ASN A 59 -18.61 4.80 7.51
CA ASN A 59 -17.63 5.70 6.93
C ASN A 59 -18.23 7.11 7.03
N PRO A 60 -17.62 8.04 7.77
CA PRO A 60 -18.17 9.39 7.96
C PRO A 60 -18.14 10.23 6.67
N VAL A 61 -17.75 9.64 5.55
CA VAL A 61 -17.55 10.30 4.26
C VAL A 61 -18.36 9.59 3.18
N ASN A 62 -18.93 10.37 2.26
CA ASN A 62 -19.61 9.87 1.07
C ASN A 62 -18.67 8.96 0.24
N ILE A 63 -18.92 7.65 0.30
CA ILE A 63 -18.12 6.62 -0.37
C ILE A 63 -18.07 6.84 -1.90
N THR A 64 -19.16 7.30 -2.50
CA THR A 64 -19.22 7.59 -3.95
C THR A 64 -18.24 8.70 -4.30
N LYS A 65 -18.18 9.77 -3.50
CA LYS A 65 -17.23 10.86 -3.68
C LYS A 65 -15.78 10.40 -3.48
N ALA A 66 -15.52 9.57 -2.47
CA ALA A 66 -14.19 8.99 -2.26
C ALA A 66 -13.74 8.16 -3.47
N LYS A 67 -14.60 7.29 -4.01
CA LYS A 67 -14.31 6.50 -5.22
C LYS A 67 -14.02 7.40 -6.43
N GLN A 68 -14.79 8.47 -6.61
CA GLN A 68 -14.58 9.43 -7.69
C GLN A 68 -13.21 10.10 -7.59
N ILE A 69 -12.81 10.57 -6.40
CA ILE A 69 -11.48 11.18 -6.17
C ILE A 69 -10.38 10.17 -6.49
N ILE A 70 -10.48 8.95 -5.97
CA ILE A 70 -9.48 7.91 -6.21
C ILE A 70 -9.36 7.60 -7.71
N ASN A 71 -10.47 7.44 -8.42
CA ASN A 71 -10.43 7.17 -9.87
C ASN A 71 -9.80 8.33 -10.64
N ASN A 72 -10.12 9.57 -10.29
CA ASN A 72 -9.51 10.73 -10.91
C ASN A 72 -7.99 10.79 -10.65
N ILE A 73 -7.51 10.37 -9.47
CA ILE A 73 -6.07 10.23 -9.19
C ILE A 73 -5.47 9.12 -10.06
N LEU A 74 -6.10 7.95 -10.11
CA LEU A 74 -5.60 6.80 -10.88
C LEU A 74 -5.51 7.08 -12.38
N GLU A 75 -6.43 7.88 -12.91
CA GLU A 75 -6.50 8.30 -14.31
C GLU A 75 -5.72 9.58 -14.62
N ASP A 76 -5.01 10.14 -13.63
CA ASP A 76 -4.25 11.39 -13.78
C ASP A 76 -5.12 12.58 -14.24
N LYS A 77 -6.41 12.58 -13.82
CA LYS A 77 -7.45 13.58 -14.15
C LYS A 77 -7.85 14.46 -12.97
N LEU A 78 -7.30 14.22 -11.78
CA LEU A 78 -7.64 15.02 -10.61
C LEU A 78 -7.03 16.42 -10.75
N LYS A 79 -7.89 17.42 -10.95
CA LYS A 79 -7.53 18.84 -10.82
C LYS A 79 -7.61 19.25 -9.34
N ASP A 80 -6.95 20.35 -9.00
CA ASP A 80 -6.86 20.86 -7.62
C ASP A 80 -8.21 20.76 -6.89
N PHE A 81 -8.27 19.93 -5.85
CA PHE A 81 -9.52 19.51 -5.23
C PHE A 81 -9.40 19.63 -3.71
N CYS A 82 -10.00 20.68 -3.15
CA CYS A 82 -10.10 20.87 -1.71
C CYS A 82 -11.50 20.47 -1.24
N SER A 83 -11.60 19.37 -0.47
CA SER A 83 -12.84 18.97 0.17
C SER A 83 -12.55 18.13 1.41
N GLU A 84 -13.50 18.08 2.34
CA GLU A 84 -13.44 17.25 3.55
C GLU A 84 -13.14 15.76 3.23
N THR A 85 -13.64 15.26 2.09
CA THR A 85 -13.35 13.89 1.63
C THR A 85 -11.87 13.71 1.28
N MET A 86 -11.24 14.69 0.62
CA MET A 86 -9.81 14.64 0.32
C MET A 86 -8.98 14.72 1.61
N GLU A 87 -9.33 15.63 2.51
CA GLU A 87 -8.67 15.75 3.82
C GLU A 87 -8.76 14.45 4.61
N TYR A 88 -9.93 13.79 4.60
CA TYR A 88 -10.11 12.47 5.18
C TYR A 88 -9.19 11.42 4.54
N LEU A 89 -9.12 11.37 3.20
CA LEU A 89 -8.26 10.42 2.49
C LEU A 89 -6.77 10.63 2.83
N ILE A 90 -6.33 11.89 2.92
CA ILE A 90 -4.94 12.25 3.29
C ILE A 90 -4.67 11.89 4.76
N ARG A 91 -5.56 12.29 5.68
CA ARG A 91 -5.41 12.02 7.11
C ARG A 91 -5.33 10.53 7.42
N ASN A 92 -6.05 9.71 6.66
CA ASN A 92 -6.03 8.25 6.77
C ASN A 92 -4.95 7.57 5.92
N ASN A 93 -4.05 8.34 5.29
CA ASN A 93 -2.95 7.84 4.48
C ASN A 93 -3.41 6.95 3.31
N TRP A 94 -4.55 7.29 2.70
CA TRP A 94 -5.03 6.67 1.46
C TRP A 94 -4.52 7.41 0.23
N VAL A 95 -4.37 8.73 0.35
CA VAL A 95 -3.83 9.63 -0.67
C VAL A 95 -2.69 10.44 -0.04
N GLU A 96 -1.68 10.77 -0.82
CA GLU A 96 -0.63 11.72 -0.45
C GLU A 96 -0.54 12.84 -1.49
N LYS A 97 -0.16 14.04 -1.05
CA LYS A 97 0.12 15.18 -1.93
C LYS A 97 1.64 15.35 -2.05
N ILE A 98 2.17 15.32 -3.27
CA ILE A 98 3.58 15.57 -3.56
C ILE A 98 3.64 16.75 -4.51
N GLY A 99 4.11 17.90 -4.02
CA GLY A 99 4.05 19.15 -4.77
C GLY A 99 2.60 19.57 -5.04
N GLN A 100 2.24 19.68 -6.33
CA GLN A 100 0.88 20.03 -6.77
C GLN A 100 0.03 18.81 -7.15
N GLU A 101 0.60 17.61 -7.10
CA GLU A 101 -0.04 16.38 -7.55
C GLU A 101 -0.46 15.50 -6.37
N TYR A 102 -1.45 14.65 -6.60
CA TYR A 102 -1.97 13.70 -5.62
C TYR A 102 -1.75 12.27 -6.11
N PHE A 103 -1.36 11.39 -5.19
CA PHE A 103 -1.05 10.00 -5.48
C PHE A 103 -1.76 9.09 -4.48
N ILE A 104 -2.17 7.90 -4.92
CA ILE A 104 -2.57 6.86 -3.98
C ILE A 104 -1.33 6.32 -3.24
N THR A 105 -1.46 6.06 -1.94
CA THR A 105 -0.31 5.59 -1.16
C THR A 105 -0.08 4.10 -1.33
N LYS A 106 1.10 3.63 -0.94
CA LYS A 106 1.41 2.18 -0.83
C LYS A 106 0.39 1.44 0.05
N ARG A 107 -0.12 2.08 1.12
CA ARG A 107 -1.14 1.52 2.01
C ARG A 107 -2.45 1.27 1.26
N PHE A 108 -2.89 2.24 0.46
CA PHE A 108 -4.08 2.09 -0.38
C PHE A 108 -3.94 0.90 -1.32
N MET A 109 -2.78 0.77 -1.98
CA MET A 109 -2.52 -0.34 -2.90
C MET A 109 -2.64 -1.72 -2.24
N VAL A 110 -2.17 -1.87 -0.99
CA VAL A 110 -2.27 -3.13 -0.25
C VAL A 110 -3.69 -3.38 0.25
N GLN A 111 -4.36 -2.35 0.79
CA GLN A 111 -5.69 -2.48 1.36
C GLN A 111 -6.75 -2.80 0.29
N PHE A 112 -6.63 -2.17 -0.87
CA PHE A 112 -7.63 -2.18 -1.93
C PHE A 112 -7.08 -2.80 -3.22
N GLU A 113 -6.21 -3.80 -3.10
CA GLU A 113 -5.62 -4.47 -4.26
C GLU A 113 -6.68 -4.99 -5.24
N ASP A 114 -7.71 -5.66 -4.74
CA ASP A 114 -8.80 -6.19 -5.59
C ASP A 114 -9.56 -5.09 -6.33
N TYR A 115 -9.71 -3.91 -5.72
CA TYR A 115 -10.31 -2.75 -6.38
C TYR A 115 -9.44 -2.27 -7.55
N LEU A 116 -8.12 -2.18 -7.33
CA LEU A 116 -7.17 -1.80 -8.37
C LEU A 116 -7.16 -2.81 -9.52
N LEU A 117 -7.10 -4.11 -9.22
CA LEU A 117 -7.09 -5.16 -10.24
C LEU A 117 -8.38 -5.17 -11.08
N LYS A 118 -9.54 -4.87 -10.49
CA LYS A 118 -10.82 -4.76 -11.21
C LYS A 118 -10.89 -3.54 -12.16
N SER A 119 -10.03 -2.53 -11.98
CA SER A 119 -10.00 -1.36 -12.87
C SER A 119 -9.47 -1.66 -14.28
N GLY A 120 -8.80 -2.80 -14.48
CA GLY A 120 -8.17 -3.18 -15.76
C GLY A 120 -6.81 -2.51 -16.04
N ASN A 121 -6.45 -1.47 -15.27
CA ASN A 121 -5.18 -0.75 -15.43
C ASN A 121 -4.07 -1.26 -14.51
N PHE A 122 -4.39 -2.15 -13.58
CA PHE A 122 -3.44 -2.75 -12.65
C PHE A 122 -3.38 -4.26 -12.84
N PHE A 123 -2.17 -4.80 -12.78
CA PHE A 123 -1.89 -6.23 -12.88
C PHE A 123 -1.08 -6.68 -11.67
N ARG A 124 -1.14 -7.97 -11.34
CA ARG A 124 -0.23 -8.54 -10.32
C ARG A 124 1.17 -8.65 -10.90
N CYS A 125 2.15 -8.12 -10.19
CA CYS A 125 3.56 -8.27 -10.53
C CYS A 125 3.95 -9.76 -10.51
N ARG A 126 4.60 -10.24 -11.58
CA ARG A 126 5.01 -11.65 -11.71
C ARG A 126 6.00 -12.13 -10.63
N TYR A 127 6.68 -11.21 -9.94
CA TYR A 127 7.74 -11.54 -8.99
C TYR A 127 7.33 -11.41 -7.52
N CYS A 128 6.52 -10.40 -7.18
CA CYS A 128 6.14 -10.11 -5.79
C CYS A 128 4.64 -10.17 -5.55
N SER A 129 3.84 -10.44 -6.59
CA SER A 129 2.37 -10.54 -6.58
C SER A 129 1.60 -9.25 -6.25
N PHE A 130 2.26 -8.19 -5.76
CA PHE A 130 1.63 -6.88 -5.55
C PHE A 130 1.17 -6.24 -6.87
N ALA A 131 0.10 -5.45 -6.81
CA ALA A 131 -0.39 -4.65 -7.93
C ALA A 131 0.67 -3.68 -8.52
N VAL A 132 0.67 -3.56 -9.84
CA VAL A 132 1.47 -2.62 -10.63
C VAL A 132 0.63 -1.99 -11.74
N LYS A 133 0.73 -0.67 -11.95
CA LYS A 133 0.00 0.07 -12.99
C LYS A 133 0.63 -0.19 -14.36
N SER A 134 -0.19 -0.61 -15.33
CA SER A 134 0.14 -0.72 -16.77
C SER A 134 1.37 -1.54 -17.15
N LYS A 135 1.91 -2.36 -16.23
CA LYS A 135 3.08 -3.23 -16.46
C LYS A 135 2.79 -4.63 -15.90
N SER A 136 3.65 -5.61 -16.22
CA SER A 136 3.58 -6.96 -15.64
C SER A 136 4.52 -7.18 -14.44
N TYR A 137 5.40 -6.23 -14.15
CA TYR A 137 6.33 -6.26 -13.02
C TYR A 137 6.73 -4.86 -12.56
N HIS A 138 7.13 -4.71 -11.30
CA HIS A 138 7.79 -3.50 -10.80
C HIS A 138 9.23 -3.42 -11.29
N ASP A 139 9.71 -2.22 -11.59
CA ASP A 139 11.09 -2.00 -12.06
C ASP A 139 12.11 -2.51 -11.03
N PHE A 140 11.86 -2.27 -9.73
CA PHE A 140 12.67 -2.82 -8.63
C PHE A 140 12.77 -4.36 -8.66
N CYS A 141 11.66 -5.05 -8.94
CA CYS A 141 11.64 -6.51 -8.99
C CYS A 141 12.45 -7.03 -10.18
N ASN A 142 12.31 -6.39 -11.34
CA ASN A 142 13.07 -6.73 -12.53
C ASN A 142 14.57 -6.55 -12.31
N ASP A 143 14.99 -5.41 -11.76
CA ASP A 143 16.40 -5.13 -11.47
C ASP A 143 17.01 -6.16 -10.53
N LYS A 144 16.28 -6.52 -9.47
CA LYS A 144 16.72 -7.52 -8.51
C LYS A 144 16.86 -8.90 -9.15
N TYR A 145 15.91 -9.30 -10.00
CA TYR A 145 15.97 -10.56 -10.73
C TYR A 145 17.18 -10.61 -11.67
N MET A 146 17.38 -9.56 -12.49
CA MET A 146 18.49 -9.48 -13.44
C MET A 146 19.86 -9.45 -12.76
N ARG A 147 20.00 -8.79 -11.61
CA ARG A 147 21.23 -8.84 -10.81
C ARG A 147 21.52 -10.25 -10.29
N GLY A 148 20.49 -10.95 -9.79
CA GLY A 148 20.63 -12.34 -9.33
C GLY A 148 21.02 -13.30 -10.46
N TYR A 149 20.49 -13.08 -11.67
CA TYR A 149 20.86 -13.85 -12.85
C TYR A 149 22.34 -13.64 -13.24
N LYS A 150 22.80 -12.39 -13.32
CA LYS A 150 24.21 -12.06 -13.63
C LYS A 150 25.21 -12.65 -12.62
N GLN A 151 24.87 -12.68 -11.33
CA GLN A 151 25.70 -13.29 -10.30
C GLN A 151 25.84 -14.82 -10.45
N ARG A 152 24.80 -15.49 -10.97
CA ARG A 152 24.85 -16.94 -11.25
C ARG A 152 25.74 -17.27 -12.45
N GLU A 153 25.68 -16.47 -13.52
CA GLU A 153 26.57 -16.67 -14.68
C GLU A 153 28.04 -16.44 -14.35
N SER A 154 28.35 -15.50 -13.44
CA SER A 154 29.73 -15.25 -13.00
C SER A 154 30.27 -16.26 -11.99
N SER A 155 29.40 -17.06 -11.34
CA SER A 155 29.81 -18.12 -10.41
C SER A 155 29.85 -19.51 -11.05
N LEU A 156 29.48 -19.60 -12.33
CA LEU A 156 29.57 -20.80 -13.18
C LEU A 156 30.73 -20.71 -14.20
N LYS A 157 31.55 -19.66 -14.13
CA LYS A 157 32.82 -19.49 -14.87
C LYS A 157 33.98 -19.56 -13.90
#